data_AF-A0A7K9WW83-F1
#
_entry.id   AF-A0A7K9WW83-F1
#
_cell.length_a   1.000
_cell.length_b   1.000
_cell.length_c   1.000
_cell.angle_alpha   90.00
_cell.angle_beta   90.00
_cell.angle_gamma   90.00
#
_symmetry.space_group_name_H-M   'P 1'
#
loop_
_entity.id
_entity.type
_entity.pdbx_description
1 polymer ?
#
loop_
_entity_poly.entity_id
_entity_poly.type
_entity_poly.pdbx_seq_one_letter_code
_entity_poly.pdbx_strand_id
1 'polypeptide(L)'
;NPRDGESGLPCPAGHYCPAGAPVPLQCPPGTWSGWEGRRSAQECQPCPGGHFCNGSGQRAPSGHCSPGFFCASGAHTPTPTDGLSGAPCPVGHFCPRGSSSPVPCPPGSQVPHSHGEQCQACPEGQYCVSGEEAAPCPQGEL
;
A
#
# COMPACT_ATOMS: atom_id res chain seq x y z
N ASN A 1 15.73 -25.47 12.43
CA ASN A 1 15.89 -24.00 12.43
C ASN A 1 16.96 -23.65 11.42
N PRO A 2 16.69 -22.87 10.36
CA PRO A 2 17.67 -22.52 9.33
C PRO A 2 18.80 -21.69 9.92
N ARG A 3 20.04 -22.06 9.60
CA ARG A 3 21.23 -21.46 10.20
C ARG A 3 22.06 -20.70 9.16
N ASP A 4 22.70 -19.61 9.55
CA ASP A 4 23.74 -18.98 8.73
C ASP A 4 24.93 -19.94 8.57
N GLY A 5 25.54 -19.97 7.38
CA GLY A 5 26.58 -20.93 7.01
C GLY A 5 27.90 -20.78 7.77
N GLU A 6 28.08 -19.70 8.54
CA GLU A 6 29.32 -19.40 9.28
C GLU A 6 29.19 -19.61 10.79
N SER A 7 28.08 -19.22 11.41
CA SER A 7 27.94 -19.12 12.87
C SER A 7 27.01 -20.17 13.48
N GLY A 8 26.22 -20.86 12.66
CA GLY A 8 25.20 -21.79 13.14
C GLY A 8 24.03 -21.08 13.86
N LEU A 9 23.90 -19.76 13.71
CA LEU A 9 22.85 -18.93 14.30
C LEU A 9 21.62 -18.94 13.38
N PRO A 10 20.40 -18.75 13.93
CA PRO A 10 19.21 -18.65 13.09
C PRO A 10 19.35 -17.54 12.04
N CYS A 11 18.86 -17.77 10.82
CA CYS A 11 18.96 -16.78 9.75
C CYS A 11 18.37 -15.42 10.20
N PRO A 12 19.09 -14.30 10.10
CA PRO A 12 18.66 -13.06 10.74
C PRO A 12 17.40 -12.48 10.10
N ALA A 13 16.63 -11.72 10.89
CA ALA A 13 15.50 -10.94 10.38
C ALA A 13 15.93 -10.03 9.22
N GLY A 14 15.01 -9.84 8.28
CA GLY A 14 15.23 -9.17 7.00
C GLY A 14 15.97 -10.03 5.96
N HIS A 15 16.42 -11.23 6.32
CA HIS A 15 17.20 -12.10 5.44
C HIS A 15 16.59 -13.50 5.34
N TYR A 16 17.04 -14.27 4.35
CA TYR A 16 16.78 -15.69 4.17
C TYR A 16 18.07 -16.44 3.83
N CYS A 17 18.16 -17.69 4.28
CA CYS A 17 19.35 -18.51 4.21
C CYS A 17 19.00 -19.82 3.49
N PRO A 18 19.13 -19.87 2.14
CA PRO A 18 18.93 -21.10 1.40
C PRO A 18 20.01 -22.13 1.76
N ALA A 19 19.69 -23.41 1.57
CA ALA A 19 20.63 -24.48 1.86
C ALA A 19 21.92 -24.31 1.05
N GLY A 20 23.08 -24.33 1.72
CA GLY A 20 24.38 -24.15 1.09
C GLY A 20 24.77 -22.70 0.78
N ALA A 21 23.95 -21.72 1.16
CA ALA A 21 24.34 -20.32 1.04
C ALA A 21 25.48 -19.99 2.03
N PRO A 22 26.58 -19.38 1.56
CA PRO A 22 27.70 -19.01 2.44
C PRO A 22 27.33 -17.87 3.39
N VAL A 23 26.39 -17.01 3.00
CA VAL A 23 25.94 -15.85 3.78
C VAL A 23 24.42 -15.65 3.68
N PRO A 24 23.77 -15.01 4.66
CA PRO A 24 22.36 -14.63 4.57
C PRO A 24 22.08 -13.71 3.37
N LEU A 25 21.02 -13.99 2.63
CA LEU A 25 20.56 -13.18 1.50
C LEU A 25 19.44 -12.24 1.95
N GLN A 26 19.45 -11.01 1.46
CA GLN A 26 18.46 -10.00 1.85
C GLN A 26 17.09 -10.28 1.22
N CYS A 27 16.01 -10.10 1.99
CA CYS A 27 14.67 -10.04 1.43
C CYS A 27 14.59 -8.93 0.36
N PRO A 28 13.99 -9.19 -0.81
CA PRO A 28 13.95 -8.21 -1.90
C PRO A 28 13.04 -7.00 -1.58
N PRO A 29 13.21 -5.86 -2.29
CA PRO A 29 12.29 -4.72 -2.18
C PRO A 29 10.83 -5.14 -2.40
N GLY A 30 9.90 -4.43 -1.76
CA GLY A 30 8.50 -4.83 -1.70
C GLY A 30 8.21 -5.96 -0.70
N THR A 31 9.23 -6.51 -0.04
CA THR A 31 9.09 -7.52 1.01
C THR A 31 9.89 -7.16 2.27
N TRP A 32 9.57 -7.82 3.38
CA TRP A 32 10.24 -7.67 4.66
C TRP A 32 10.19 -8.99 5.45
N SER A 33 11.03 -9.14 6.48
CA SER A 33 10.92 -10.26 7.42
C SER A 33 11.24 -9.80 8.84
N GLY A 34 10.22 -9.73 9.69
CA GLY A 34 10.40 -9.46 11.13
C GLY A 34 10.89 -10.64 11.94
N TRP A 35 10.98 -11.83 11.33
CA TRP A 35 11.35 -13.06 12.00
C TRP A 35 12.66 -13.63 11.46
N GLU A 36 13.35 -14.33 12.35
CA GLU A 36 14.51 -15.12 12.01
C GLU A 36 14.11 -16.46 11.36
N GLY A 37 15.10 -17.16 10.81
CA GLY A 37 14.93 -18.54 10.34
C GLY A 37 14.18 -18.67 9.01
N ARG A 38 14.32 -17.72 8.08
CA ARG A 38 13.80 -17.86 6.71
C ARG A 38 14.78 -18.65 5.85
N ARG A 39 14.28 -19.53 4.97
CA ARG A 39 15.12 -20.34 4.04
C ARG A 39 15.07 -19.85 2.61
N SER A 40 14.00 -19.18 2.22
CA SER A 40 13.78 -18.74 0.84
C SER A 40 13.27 -17.30 0.80
N ALA A 41 13.53 -16.61 -0.31
CA ALA A 41 12.96 -15.30 -0.60
C ALA A 41 11.42 -15.31 -0.56
N GLN A 42 10.79 -16.45 -0.85
CA GLN A 42 9.33 -16.61 -0.79
C GLN A 42 8.77 -16.57 0.64
N GLU A 43 9.62 -16.77 1.64
CA GLU A 43 9.21 -16.65 3.04
C GLU A 43 9.27 -15.20 3.55
N CYS A 44 9.90 -14.30 2.79
CA CYS A 44 9.80 -12.87 3.03
C CYS A 44 8.35 -12.44 2.82
N GLN A 45 7.82 -11.71 3.79
CA GLN A 45 6.44 -11.24 3.74
C GLN A 45 6.33 -10.07 2.77
N PRO A 46 5.30 -10.03 1.91
CA PRO A 46 5.03 -8.84 1.12
C PRO A 46 4.78 -7.66 2.05
N CYS A 47 5.10 -6.45 1.58
CA CYS A 47 4.77 -5.25 2.32
C CYS A 47 3.26 -5.20 2.56
N PRO A 48 2.80 -5.00 3.80
CA PRO A 48 1.38 -5.02 4.10
C PRO A 48 0.68 -3.86 3.41
N GLY A 49 -0.62 -4.01 3.17
CA GLY A 49 -1.43 -2.94 2.62
C GLY A 49 -1.29 -1.64 3.42
N GLY A 50 -1.31 -0.51 2.72
CA GLY A 50 -1.09 0.81 3.30
C GLY A 50 0.38 1.13 3.61
N HIS A 51 1.30 0.22 3.37
CA HIS A 51 2.73 0.41 3.63
C HIS A 51 3.58 0.13 2.40
N PHE A 52 4.80 0.66 2.41
CA PHE A 52 5.81 0.41 1.38
C PHE A 52 7.13 -0.06 1.98
N CYS A 53 7.88 -0.83 1.18
CA CYS A 53 9.13 -1.47 1.55
C CYS A 53 10.21 -1.13 0.50
N ASN A 54 10.89 0.01 0.66
CA ASN A 54 11.81 0.60 -0.35
C ASN A 54 13.19 -0.07 -0.44
N GLY A 55 13.66 -0.67 0.64
CA GLY A 55 14.96 -1.36 0.68
C GLY A 55 14.84 -2.87 0.62
N SER A 56 15.98 -3.52 0.36
CA SER A 56 16.20 -4.92 0.66
C SER A 56 16.56 -5.12 2.13
N GLY A 57 16.43 -6.34 2.65
CA GLY A 57 16.97 -6.65 3.99
C GLY A 57 16.11 -6.14 5.15
N GLN A 58 14.88 -5.72 4.88
CA GLN A 58 14.07 -4.97 5.85
C GLN A 58 13.42 -5.87 6.90
N ARG A 59 13.51 -5.45 8.16
CA ARG A 59 12.92 -6.13 9.32
C ARG A 59 11.49 -5.68 9.65
N ALA A 60 11.07 -4.58 9.04
CA ALA A 60 9.75 -3.98 9.17
C ALA A 60 9.46 -3.16 7.89
N PRO A 61 8.20 -2.81 7.62
CA PRO A 61 7.86 -1.89 6.53
C PRO A 61 8.59 -0.54 6.68
N SER A 62 8.95 0.09 5.56
CA SER A 62 9.66 1.38 5.56
C SER A 62 8.80 2.53 6.07
N GLY A 63 7.50 2.46 5.81
CA GLY A 63 6.54 3.48 6.22
C GLY A 63 5.18 3.32 5.56
N HIS A 64 4.31 4.30 5.79
CA HIS A 64 2.98 4.36 5.19
C HIS A 64 3.04 4.90 3.77
N CYS A 65 2.11 4.47 2.93
CA CYS A 65 1.96 5.04 1.60
C CYS A 65 1.48 6.49 1.64
N SER A 66 1.91 7.24 0.64
CA SER A 66 1.59 8.66 0.53
C SER A 66 0.09 8.86 0.34
N PRO A 67 -0.48 9.93 0.91
CA PRO A 67 -1.85 10.30 0.60
C PRO A 67 -2.03 10.54 -0.90
N GLY A 68 -3.23 10.28 -1.41
CA GLY A 68 -3.54 10.29 -2.84
C GLY A 68 -3.14 9.00 -3.57
N PHE A 69 -2.54 8.03 -2.86
CA PHE A 69 -2.22 6.71 -3.37
C PHE A 69 -2.70 5.65 -2.39
N PHE A 70 -2.95 4.44 -2.91
CA PHE A 70 -3.17 3.26 -2.07
C PHE A 70 -2.16 2.18 -2.39
N CYS A 71 -1.75 1.45 -1.37
CA CYS A 71 -0.85 0.30 -1.50
C CYS A 71 -1.60 -0.98 -1.14
N ALA A 72 -1.89 -1.82 -2.14
CA ALA A 72 -2.64 -3.05 -1.93
C ALA A 72 -1.81 -4.09 -1.18
N SER A 73 -0.64 -4.45 -1.72
CA SER A 73 0.36 -5.32 -1.07
C SER A 73 1.65 -5.32 -1.88
N GLY A 74 2.79 -5.53 -1.23
CA GLY A 74 4.07 -5.66 -1.94
C GLY A 74 4.61 -4.36 -2.53
N ALA A 75 4.07 -3.20 -2.13
CA ALA A 75 4.56 -1.91 -2.59
C ALA A 75 5.99 -1.69 -2.13
N HIS A 76 6.87 -1.29 -3.05
CA HIS A 76 8.24 -0.89 -2.74
C HIS A 76 8.39 0.64 -2.67
N THR A 77 7.43 1.38 -3.21
CA THR A 77 7.40 2.85 -3.21
C THR A 77 6.16 3.35 -2.47
N PRO A 78 6.20 4.52 -1.80
CA PRO A 78 5.02 5.11 -1.18
C PRO A 78 3.96 5.60 -2.18
N THR A 79 4.31 5.74 -3.46
CA THR A 79 3.43 6.23 -4.54
C THR A 79 3.40 5.22 -5.70
N PRO A 80 2.86 4.00 -5.49
CA PRO A 80 2.85 2.97 -6.52
C PRO A 80 1.94 3.38 -7.69
N THR A 81 2.35 3.05 -8.91
CA THR A 81 1.63 3.36 -10.17
C THR A 81 1.49 2.15 -11.08
N ASP A 82 1.95 0.98 -10.65
CA ASP A 82 1.97 -0.25 -11.44
C ASP A 82 0.62 -0.98 -11.47
N GLY A 83 -0.33 -0.59 -10.62
CA GLY A 83 -1.67 -1.19 -10.54
C GLY A 83 -1.71 -2.57 -9.88
N LEU A 84 -0.55 -3.16 -9.55
CA LEU A 84 -0.45 -4.45 -8.88
C LEU A 84 -0.18 -4.26 -7.38
N SER A 85 0.87 -3.51 -7.06
CA SER A 85 1.28 -3.21 -5.68
C SER A 85 0.51 -2.04 -5.08
N GLY A 86 -0.10 -1.24 -5.95
CA GLY A 86 -0.95 -0.11 -5.63
C GLY A 86 -1.10 0.81 -6.85
N ALA A 87 -1.85 1.88 -6.68
CA ALA A 87 -2.10 2.86 -7.73
C ALA A 87 -2.45 4.25 -7.13
N PRO A 88 -2.45 5.30 -7.96
CA PRO A 88 -3.13 6.54 -7.64
C PRO A 88 -4.57 6.30 -7.19
N CYS A 89 -5.06 7.12 -6.26
CA CYS A 89 -6.45 7.07 -5.86
C CYS A 89 -7.35 7.36 -7.07
N PRO A 90 -8.32 6.50 -7.40
CA PRO A 90 -9.21 6.70 -8.52
C PRO A 90 -10.19 7.85 -8.25
N VAL A 91 -10.76 8.40 -9.33
CA VAL A 91 -11.82 9.41 -9.26
C VAL A 91 -12.99 8.91 -8.41
N GLY A 92 -13.62 9.81 -7.66
CA GLY A 92 -14.73 9.48 -6.75
C GLY A 92 -14.30 8.77 -5.45
N HIS A 93 -13.01 8.56 -5.25
CA HIS A 93 -12.44 7.99 -4.03
C HIS A 93 -11.40 8.92 -3.41
N PHE A 94 -11.13 8.71 -2.13
CA PHE A 94 -10.07 9.36 -1.41
C PHE A 94 -9.18 8.32 -0.71
N CYS A 95 -7.89 8.65 -0.60
CA CYS A 95 -6.85 7.80 -0.06
C CYS A 95 -6.04 8.62 0.94
N PRO A 96 -6.35 8.57 2.24
CA PRO A 96 -5.50 9.19 3.26
C PRO A 96 -4.15 8.46 3.35
N ARG A 97 -3.20 9.04 4.11
CA ARG A 97 -1.91 8.39 4.40
C ARG A 97 -2.15 6.96 4.88
N GLY A 98 -1.46 6.01 4.27
CA GLY A 98 -1.54 4.61 4.66
C GLY A 98 -2.76 3.86 4.15
N SER A 99 -3.43 4.34 3.10
CA SER A 99 -4.55 3.63 2.49
C SER A 99 -4.10 2.30 1.87
N SER A 100 -4.73 1.19 2.26
CA SER A 100 -4.53 -0.11 1.63
C SER A 100 -5.41 -0.33 0.40
N SER A 101 -6.51 0.42 0.32
CA SER A 101 -7.46 0.45 -0.79
C SER A 101 -8.06 1.85 -0.91
N PRO A 102 -8.63 2.21 -2.08
CA PRO A 102 -9.32 3.48 -2.23
C PRO A 102 -10.65 3.47 -1.47
N VAL A 103 -10.97 4.58 -0.79
CA VAL A 103 -12.20 4.73 -0.01
C VAL A 103 -13.21 5.57 -0.81
N PRO A 104 -14.44 5.10 -1.06
CA PRO A 104 -15.41 5.88 -1.81
C PRO A 104 -15.82 7.12 -1.04
N CYS A 105 -16.05 8.23 -1.74
CA CYS A 105 -16.57 9.42 -1.10
C CYS A 105 -18.01 9.23 -0.60
N PRO A 106 -18.36 9.72 0.60
CA PRO A 106 -19.72 9.67 1.09
C PRO A 106 -20.66 10.52 0.21
N PRO A 107 -21.97 10.21 0.20
CA PRO A 107 -22.96 10.98 -0.54
C PRO A 107 -22.88 12.48 -0.23
N GLY A 108 -23.00 13.33 -1.25
CA GLY A 108 -22.85 14.78 -1.11
C GLY A 108 -21.39 15.26 -1.10
N SER A 109 -20.43 14.39 -1.41
CA SER A 109 -19.02 14.75 -1.59
C SER A 109 -18.40 14.01 -2.78
N GLN A 110 -17.36 14.59 -3.37
CA GLN A 110 -16.68 14.05 -4.54
C GLN A 110 -15.19 14.37 -4.57
N VAL A 111 -14.45 13.60 -5.38
CA VAL A 111 -13.12 13.98 -5.87
C VAL A 111 -13.16 13.88 -7.39
N PRO A 112 -13.20 15.00 -8.13
CA PRO A 112 -13.32 15.00 -9.59
C PRO A 112 -12.01 14.67 -10.32
N HIS A 113 -10.93 14.38 -9.59
CA HIS A 113 -9.60 14.09 -10.12
C HIS A 113 -9.04 12.82 -9.46
N SER A 114 -8.03 12.21 -10.08
CA SER A 114 -7.24 11.17 -9.44
C SER A 114 -6.36 11.78 -8.34
N HIS A 115 -5.78 10.93 -7.49
CA HIS A 115 -4.94 11.34 -6.36
C HIS A 115 -5.69 12.06 -5.24
N GLY A 116 -6.99 11.82 -5.10
CA GLY A 116 -7.79 12.35 -4.00
C GLY A 116 -7.24 11.97 -2.63
N GLU A 117 -6.83 12.97 -1.84
CA GLU A 117 -6.40 12.78 -0.45
C GLU A 117 -7.58 12.88 0.53
N GLN A 118 -8.60 13.66 0.14
CA GLN A 118 -9.84 13.87 0.87
C GLN A 118 -11.00 14.10 -0.09
N CYS A 119 -12.23 13.84 0.36
CA CYS A 119 -13.43 14.23 -0.38
C CYS A 119 -13.70 15.73 -0.24
N GLN A 120 -14.27 16.32 -1.27
CA GLN A 120 -14.73 17.71 -1.27
C GLN A 120 -16.26 17.70 -1.23
N ALA A 121 -16.86 18.46 -0.31
CA ALA A 121 -18.31 18.61 -0.28
C ALA A 121 -18.81 19.23 -1.60
N CYS A 122 -19.97 18.78 -2.07
CA CYS A 122 -20.62 19.42 -3.20
C CYS A 122 -20.97 20.88 -2.83
N PRO A 123 -20.80 21.83 -3.76
CA PRO A 123 -21.21 23.21 -3.53
C PRO A 123 -22.71 23.27 -3.23
N GLU A 124 -23.11 24.25 -2.42
CA GLU A 124 -24.50 24.39 -1.97
C GLU A 124 -25.48 24.45 -3.15
N GLY A 125 -26.56 23.66 -3.06
CA GLY A 125 -27.59 23.57 -4.11
C GLY A 125 -27.31 22.58 -5.24
N GLN A 126 -26.19 21.85 -5.20
CA GLN A 126 -25.85 20.81 -6.18
C GLN A 126 -25.63 19.46 -5.49
N TYR A 127 -26.07 18.39 -6.15
CA TYR A 127 -25.72 17.01 -5.82
C TYR A 127 -24.73 16.50 -6.87
N CYS A 128 -23.68 15.85 -6.41
CA CYS A 128 -22.72 15.19 -7.29
C CYS A 128 -22.92 13.68 -7.22
N VAL A 129 -23.07 13.04 -8.38
CA VAL A 129 -23.11 11.59 -8.49
C VAL A 129 -21.71 11.13 -8.93
N SER A 130 -21.13 10.16 -8.22
CA SER A 130 -19.79 9.66 -8.49
C SER A 130 -19.63 9.26 -9.97
N GLY A 131 -18.88 10.06 -10.74
CA GLY A 131 -18.62 9.81 -12.17
C GLY A 131 -19.43 10.67 -13.15
N GLU A 132 -20.26 11.62 -12.68
CA GLU A 132 -21.06 12.52 -13.51
C GLU A 132 -20.87 14.00 -13.14
N GLU A 133 -21.32 14.91 -14.01
CA GLU A 133 -21.32 16.36 -13.76
C GLU A 133 -22.28 16.72 -12.61
N ALA A 134 -21.91 17.71 -11.77
CA ALA A 134 -22.73 18.12 -10.63
C ALA A 134 -24.12 18.60 -11.11
N ALA A 135 -25.17 17.98 -10.60
CA ALA A 135 -26.54 18.24 -10.98
C ALA A 135 -27.26 19.06 -9.87
N PRO A 136 -28.21 19.93 -10.20
CA PRO A 136 -28.95 20.71 -9.20
C PRO A 136 -29.83 19.80 -8.33
N CYS A 137 -29.89 20.02 -7.01
CA CYS A 137 -30.73 19.20 -6.12
C CYS A 137 -32.17 19.07 -6.65
N PRO A 138 -32.77 17.87 -6.71
CA PRO A 138 -34.16 17.73 -7.08
C PRO A 138 -35.01 18.54 -6.09
N GLN A 139 -35.68 19.57 -6.59
CA GLN A 139 -36.63 20.35 -5.81
C GLN A 139 -37.72 19.38 -5.34
N GLY A 140 -37.87 19.23 -4.03
CA GLY A 140 -38.76 18.24 -3.42
C GLY A 140 -40.15 18.25 -4.07
N GLU A 141 -40.54 17.11 -4.63
CA GLU A 141 -41.92 16.84 -5.00
C GLU A 141 -42.71 16.62 -3.71
N LEU A 142 -43.50 17.63 -3.32
CA LEU A 142 -44.64 17.54 -2.41
C LEU A 142 -45.93 17.73 -3.22
#